data_AF-A0A8I5KPN5-F1
#
_entry.id   AF-A0A8I5KPN5-F1
#
_cell.length_a   1.000
_cell.length_b   1.000
_cell.length_c   1.000
_cell.angle_alpha   90.00
_cell.angle_beta   90.00
_cell.angle_gamma   90.00
#
_symmetry.space_group_name_H-M   'P 1'
#
loop_
_entity.id
_entity.type
_entity.pdbx_description
1 polymer ?
#
loop_
_entity_poly.entity_id
_entity_poly.type
_entity_poly.pdbx_seq_one_letter_code
_entity_poly.pdbx_strand_id
1 'polypeptide(L)'
;MEIKEEGASEEGQHFLPTAQANDPGDCQFTSIQKTPNEPQLEFILACKDLVAPVRDRKLNTLVQISVIHPVEQSLTRYSSTEIVEGTRDPLFLTGVTFPSEYPIYEETKIKLTVY
;
A
#
# COMPACT_ATOMS: atom_id res chain seq x y z
N MET A 1 22.01 -49.90 37.50
CA MET A 1 20.75 -49.21 37.16
C MET A 1 20.48 -48.27 38.33
N GLU A 2 20.81 -46.98 38.24
CA GLU A 2 20.06 -45.91 37.51
C GLU A 2 18.78 -45.48 38.27
N ILE A 3 18.31 -44.23 38.36
CA ILE A 3 18.80 -42.81 38.30
C ILE A 3 17.67 -41.95 38.97
N LYS A 4 17.78 -40.68 39.41
CA LYS A 4 18.84 -39.66 39.63
C LYS A 4 18.27 -38.66 40.68
N GLU A 5 19.09 -37.92 41.43
CA GLU A 5 18.67 -36.77 42.27
C GLU A 5 18.46 -35.48 41.44
N GLU A 6 17.62 -34.56 41.91
CA GLU A 6 17.93 -33.13 41.74
C GLU A 6 17.39 -32.29 42.92
N GLY A 7 18.31 -31.74 43.71
CA GLY A 7 18.04 -30.75 44.75
C GLY A 7 18.64 -29.41 44.37
N ALA A 8 18.00 -28.31 44.77
CA ALA A 8 18.46 -26.95 44.49
C ALA A 8 19.17 -26.34 45.71
N SER A 9 20.32 -25.67 45.50
CA SER A 9 20.98 -24.85 46.53
C SER A 9 21.77 -23.68 45.92
N GLU A 10 21.35 -22.47 46.30
CA GLU A 10 22.11 -21.29 46.72
C GLU A 10 23.20 -20.56 45.88
N GLU A 11 23.05 -19.23 45.92
CA GLU A 11 24.02 -18.10 45.87
C GLU A 11 24.96 -17.85 44.66
N GLY A 12 25.01 -16.56 44.23
CA GLY A 12 25.87 -16.14 43.11
C GLY A 12 25.82 -14.65 42.69
N GLN A 13 26.18 -13.74 43.60
CA GLN A 13 26.94 -12.47 43.36
C GLN A 13 26.51 -11.41 42.30
N HIS A 14 26.52 -10.14 42.74
CA HIS A 14 26.46 -8.92 41.93
C HIS A 14 27.50 -8.88 40.78
N PHE A 15 27.16 -8.25 39.64
CA PHE A 15 28.00 -7.24 38.97
C PHE A 15 27.14 -6.33 38.06
N LEU A 16 27.35 -5.00 38.13
CA LEU A 16 26.68 -4.01 37.28
C LEU A 16 27.44 -3.87 35.94
N PRO A 17 26.76 -3.64 34.80
CA PRO A 17 27.44 -3.32 33.55
C PRO A 17 28.11 -1.94 33.62
N THR A 18 29.43 -1.89 33.41
CA THR A 18 30.19 -0.63 33.28
C THR A 18 29.71 0.18 32.09
N ALA A 19 29.42 1.47 32.31
CA ALA A 19 29.21 2.41 31.23
C ALA A 19 30.53 2.64 30.46
N GLN A 20 30.52 2.35 29.16
CA GLN A 20 31.51 2.89 28.23
C GLN A 20 30.84 3.91 27.32
N ALA A 21 31.47 5.07 27.18
CA ALA A 21 30.93 6.21 26.46
C ALA A 21 31.54 6.34 25.05
N ASN A 22 30.75 6.97 24.17
CA ASN A 22 31.14 7.62 22.92
C ASN A 22 31.45 6.72 21.71
N ASP A 23 30.46 6.60 20.82
CA ASP A 23 30.67 6.75 19.38
C ASP A 23 29.45 7.45 18.75
N PRO A 24 29.59 8.61 18.07
CA PRO A 24 28.50 9.26 17.36
C PRO A 24 28.38 8.73 15.91
N GLY A 25 28.26 7.40 15.78
CA GLY A 25 28.19 6.69 14.50
C GLY A 25 26.77 6.26 14.15
N ASP A 26 26.25 6.83 13.05
CA ASP A 26 25.02 6.45 12.34
C ASP A 26 23.74 6.26 13.17
N CYS A 27 22.81 7.22 13.02
CA CYS A 27 21.39 6.92 13.13
C CYS A 27 21.05 5.86 12.07
N GLN A 28 21.04 4.59 12.47
CA GLN A 28 20.42 3.51 11.70
C GLN A 28 18.92 3.82 11.61
N PHE A 29 18.54 4.60 10.60
CA PHE A 29 17.20 4.54 10.04
C PHE A 29 16.91 3.06 9.79
N THR A 30 15.91 2.55 10.49
CA THR A 30 15.50 1.15 10.40
C THR A 30 15.28 0.83 8.93
N SER A 31 16.20 0.06 8.34
CA SER A 31 16.13 -0.32 6.94
C SER A 31 14.91 -1.22 6.78
N ILE A 32 13.78 -0.61 6.40
CA ILE A 32 12.55 -1.33 6.09
C ILE A 32 12.91 -2.19 4.89
N GLN A 33 13.06 -3.49 5.15
CA GLN A 33 13.50 -4.46 4.17
C GLN A 33 12.40 -4.57 3.10
N LYS A 34 12.53 -3.80 2.02
CA LYS A 34 11.51 -3.64 0.99
C LYS A 34 11.13 -5.02 0.47
N THR A 35 9.90 -5.45 0.76
CA THR A 35 9.46 -6.79 0.37
C THR A 35 9.38 -6.83 -1.17
N PRO A 36 9.93 -7.86 -1.83
CA PRO A 36 10.25 -7.75 -3.26
C PRO A 36 9.05 -7.59 -4.22
N ASN A 37 7.82 -7.76 -3.73
CA ASN A 37 6.59 -7.74 -4.53
C ASN A 37 5.51 -6.76 -4.00
N GLU A 38 5.86 -5.79 -3.16
CA GLU A 38 4.89 -4.79 -2.68
C GLU A 38 4.47 -3.85 -3.83
N PRO A 39 3.17 -3.60 -4.06
CA PRO A 39 2.73 -2.72 -5.15
C PRO A 39 3.20 -1.29 -4.91
N GLN A 40 3.69 -0.64 -5.98
CA GLN A 40 4.25 0.72 -5.87
C GLN A 40 3.17 1.77 -5.60
N LEU A 41 1.94 1.49 -6.02
CA LEU A 41 0.77 2.31 -5.77
C LEU A 41 -0.48 1.42 -5.76
N GLU A 42 -1.33 1.59 -4.76
CA GLU A 42 -2.64 1.00 -4.69
C GLU A 42 -3.67 2.05 -4.23
N PHE A 43 -4.85 2.05 -4.82
CA PHE A 43 -5.97 2.87 -4.36
C PHE A 43 -7.33 2.25 -4.66
N ILE A 44 -8.30 2.61 -3.83
CA ILE A 44 -9.72 2.33 -4.03
C ILE A 44 -10.45 3.59 -4.50
N LEU A 45 -11.59 3.43 -5.14
CA LEU A 45 -12.37 4.53 -5.71
C LEU A 45 -13.79 4.54 -5.14
N ALA A 46 -14.28 5.74 -4.89
CA ALA A 46 -15.69 6.03 -4.70
C ALA A 46 -15.99 7.40 -5.33
N CYS A 47 -17.20 7.59 -5.80
CA CYS A 47 -17.70 8.92 -6.18
C CYS A 47 -18.84 9.33 -5.25
N LYS A 48 -19.14 10.63 -5.24
CA LYS A 48 -20.23 11.19 -4.46
C LYS A 48 -20.95 12.26 -5.27
N ASP A 49 -22.26 12.37 -5.06
CA ASP A 49 -23.15 13.41 -5.60
C ASP A 49 -23.16 13.51 -7.14
N LEU A 50 -22.78 12.46 -7.87
CA LEU A 50 -22.62 12.44 -9.33
C LEU A 50 -23.85 12.98 -10.08
N VAL A 51 -23.63 13.94 -10.99
CA VAL A 51 -24.70 14.63 -11.70
C VAL A 51 -25.25 13.77 -12.84
N ALA A 52 -26.48 13.28 -12.69
CA ALA A 52 -27.23 12.67 -13.78
C ALA A 52 -27.43 13.68 -14.94
N PRO A 53 -26.96 13.38 -16.17
CA PRO A 53 -27.04 14.31 -17.31
C PRO A 53 -28.47 14.46 -17.86
N VAL A 54 -29.38 13.56 -17.48
CA VAL A 54 -30.80 13.59 -17.85
C VAL A 54 -31.62 13.34 -16.59
N ARG A 55 -32.71 14.10 -16.39
CA ARG A 55 -33.65 13.85 -15.28
C ARG A 55 -34.20 12.42 -15.37
N ASP A 56 -34.38 11.81 -14.20
CA ASP A 56 -34.99 10.49 -14.00
C ASP A 56 -34.27 9.29 -14.63
N ARG A 57 -33.10 9.48 -15.27
CA ARG A 57 -32.23 8.39 -15.71
C ARG A 57 -31.34 7.92 -14.56
N LYS A 58 -31.40 6.61 -14.25
CA LYS A 58 -30.42 5.95 -13.38
C LYS A 58 -29.00 6.08 -13.97
N LEU A 59 -28.04 6.45 -13.12
CA LEU A 59 -26.63 6.44 -13.47
C LEU A 59 -26.11 4.99 -13.48
N ASN A 60 -25.31 4.67 -14.48
CA ASN A 60 -24.55 3.42 -14.57
C ASN A 60 -23.10 3.82 -14.72
N THR A 61 -22.35 3.81 -13.62
CA THR A 61 -21.06 4.49 -13.55
C THR A 61 -19.90 3.51 -13.52
N LEU A 62 -18.84 3.82 -14.26
CA LEU A 62 -17.53 3.19 -14.13
C LEU A 62 -16.43 4.26 -14.10
N VAL A 63 -15.29 3.94 -13.49
CA VAL A 63 -14.08 4.76 -13.62
C VAL A 63 -13.09 4.05 -14.53
N GLN A 64 -12.65 4.72 -15.59
CA GLN A 64 -11.51 4.30 -16.39
C GLN A 64 -10.23 4.90 -15.82
N ILE A 65 -9.22 4.05 -15.66
CA ILE A 65 -7.87 4.44 -15.26
C ILE A 65 -6.99 4.44 -16.51
N SER A 66 -6.37 5.58 -16.79
CA SER A 66 -5.38 5.73 -17.85
C SER A 66 -4.07 6.27 -17.27
N VAL A 67 -2.95 5.88 -17.85
CA VAL A 67 -1.61 6.34 -17.45
C VAL A 67 -0.99 7.16 -18.58
N ILE A 68 -0.35 8.27 -18.24
CA ILE A 68 0.54 9.00 -19.12
C ILE A 68 1.97 8.71 -18.68
N HIS A 69 2.68 7.89 -19.45
CA HIS A 69 4.05 7.52 -19.15
C HIS A 69 4.99 8.70 -19.46
N PRO A 70 5.91 9.08 -18.55
CA PRO A 70 6.69 10.33 -18.70
C PRO A 70 7.61 10.33 -19.92
N VAL A 71 8.12 9.16 -20.32
CA VAL A 71 9.01 9.02 -21.49
C VAL A 71 8.24 9.11 -22.81
N GLU A 72 7.07 8.47 -22.90
CA GLU A 72 6.32 8.36 -24.15
C GLU A 72 5.36 9.53 -24.38
N GLN A 73 4.94 10.18 -23.29
CA GLN A 73 3.86 11.18 -23.26
C GLN A 73 2.54 10.69 -23.87
N SER A 74 2.40 9.36 -24.01
CA SER A 74 1.24 8.66 -24.56
C SER A 74 0.20 8.42 -23.46
N LEU A 75 -1.09 8.61 -23.76
CA LEU A 75 -2.17 8.24 -22.84
C LEU A 75 -2.57 6.78 -23.13
N THR A 76 -2.21 5.87 -22.24
CA THR A 76 -2.57 4.45 -22.33
C THR A 76 -3.74 4.13 -21.40
N ARG A 77 -4.65 3.24 -21.81
CA ARG A 77 -5.71 2.70 -20.93
C ARG A 77 -5.10 1.57 -20.11
N TYR A 78 -5.12 1.72 -18.78
CA TYR A 78 -4.57 0.72 -17.85
C TYR A 78 -5.65 -0.26 -17.41
N SER A 79 -6.72 0.24 -16.79
CA SER A 79 -7.80 -0.60 -16.25
C SER A 79 -9.14 0.15 -16.21
N SER A 80 -10.18 -0.51 -15.74
CA SER A 80 -11.43 0.13 -15.33
C SER A 80 -12.06 -0.64 -14.18
N THR A 81 -12.84 0.05 -13.37
CA THR A 81 -13.68 -0.57 -12.35
C THR A 81 -14.82 -1.38 -12.97
N GLU A 82 -15.56 -2.10 -12.14
CA GLU A 82 -16.91 -2.55 -12.48
C GLU A 82 -17.86 -1.38 -12.77
N ILE A 83 -19.01 -1.70 -13.38
CA ILE A 83 -20.13 -0.77 -13.53
C ILE A 83 -21.00 -0.87 -12.28
N VAL A 84 -21.21 0.27 -11.61
CA VAL A 84 -22.12 0.40 -10.48
C VAL A 84 -23.39 1.12 -10.93
N GLU A 85 -24.54 0.46 -10.80
CA GLU A 85 -25.82 0.95 -11.33
C GLU A 85 -26.72 1.59 -10.26
N GLY A 86 -27.53 2.57 -10.68
CA GLY A 86 -28.65 3.09 -9.92
C GLY A 86 -28.32 4.08 -8.79
N THR A 87 -27.06 4.49 -8.62
CA THR A 87 -26.62 5.38 -7.54
C THR A 87 -25.86 6.62 -8.05
N ARG A 88 -25.91 7.72 -7.28
CA ARG A 88 -25.07 8.91 -7.46
C ARG A 88 -23.76 8.85 -6.66
N ASP A 89 -23.68 7.87 -5.76
CA ASP A 89 -22.60 7.66 -4.81
C ASP A 89 -22.02 6.24 -4.99
N PRO A 90 -21.44 5.90 -6.16
CA PRO A 90 -20.90 4.57 -6.41
C PRO A 90 -19.63 4.32 -5.59
N LEU A 91 -19.61 3.21 -4.87
CA LEU A 91 -18.43 2.62 -4.26
C LEU A 91 -17.97 1.47 -5.15
N PHE A 92 -16.70 1.48 -5.57
CA PHE A 92 -16.12 0.43 -6.38
C PHE A 92 -15.37 -0.57 -5.49
N LEU A 93 -15.66 -1.85 -5.66
CA LEU A 93 -15.01 -2.97 -4.97
C LEU A 93 -13.72 -3.40 -5.70
N THR A 94 -13.61 -3.11 -7.00
CA THR A 94 -12.35 -3.29 -7.75
C THR A 94 -11.34 -2.22 -7.35
N GLY A 95 -10.35 -2.61 -6.54
CA GLY A 95 -9.16 -1.80 -6.29
C GLY A 95 -8.28 -1.66 -7.53
N VAL A 96 -7.47 -0.60 -7.56
CA VAL A 96 -6.50 -0.33 -8.62
C VAL A 96 -5.10 -0.47 -8.04
N THR A 97 -4.39 -1.50 -8.49
CA THR A 97 -3.05 -1.85 -8.01
C THR A 97 -2.05 -1.74 -9.17
N PHE A 98 -0.91 -1.09 -8.92
CA PHE A 98 0.24 -1.05 -9.82
C PHE A 98 1.32 -2.00 -9.29
N PRO A 99 1.54 -3.15 -9.93
CA PRO A 99 2.45 -4.18 -9.43
C PRO A 99 3.91 -3.74 -9.61
N SER A 100 4.84 -4.45 -8.97
CA SER A 100 6.28 -4.16 -9.00
C SER A 100 6.87 -4.05 -10.42
N GLU A 101 6.29 -4.76 -11.38
CA GLU A 101 6.72 -4.81 -12.79
C GLU A 101 6.19 -3.63 -13.62
N TYR A 102 5.26 -2.85 -13.10
CA TYR A 102 4.76 -1.62 -13.74
C TYR A 102 5.34 -0.39 -13.00
N PRO A 103 6.45 0.20 -13.48
CA PRO A 103 7.13 1.26 -12.77
C PRO A 103 6.32 2.55 -12.73
N ILE A 104 6.13 3.09 -11.53
CA ILE A 104 5.55 4.42 -11.29
C ILE A 104 6.68 5.37 -10.86
N TYR A 105 6.83 6.45 -11.62
CA TYR A 105 7.79 7.52 -11.37
C TYR A 105 7.06 8.76 -10.83
N GLU A 106 7.80 9.72 -10.28
CA GLU A 106 7.23 10.98 -9.76
C GLU A 106 6.49 11.77 -10.86
N GLU A 107 6.97 11.67 -12.10
CA GLU A 107 6.38 12.31 -13.28
C GLU A 107 5.25 11.51 -13.95
N THR A 108 4.98 10.27 -13.51
CA THR A 108 3.89 9.45 -14.05
C THR A 108 2.53 10.04 -13.67
N LYS A 109 1.72 10.40 -14.67
CA LYS A 109 0.39 11.00 -14.44
C LYS A 109 -0.70 9.96 -14.61
N ILE A 110 -1.53 9.80 -13.59
CA ILE A 110 -2.72 8.94 -13.64
C ILE A 110 -3.93 9.81 -13.94
N LYS A 111 -4.67 9.46 -15.00
CA LYS A 111 -5.93 10.09 -15.38
C LYS A 111 -7.09 9.17 -15.04
N LEU A 112 -7.90 9.60 -14.08
CA LEU A 112 -9.18 8.98 -13.75
C LEU A 112 -10.29 9.64 -14.60
N THR A 113 -11.12 8.84 -15.26
CA THR A 113 -12.26 9.33 -16.05
C THR A 113 -13.52 8.61 -15.62
N VAL A 114 -14.48 9.35 -15.05
CA VAL A 114 -15.81 8.85 -14.68
C VAL A 114 -16.72 8.89 -15.90
N TYR A 115 -17.44 7.79 -16.17
CA TYR A 115 -18.45 7.67 -17.23
C TYR A 115 -19.83 7.39 -16.63
#